data_AF-A0A6J1LAK3-F1
#
_entry.id   AF-A0A6J1LAK3-F1
#
_cell.length_a   1.000
_cell.length_b   1.000
_cell.length_c   1.000
_cell.angle_alpha   90.00
_cell.angle_beta   90.00
_cell.angle_gamma   90.00
#
_symmetry.space_group_name_H-M   'P 1'
#
loop_
_entity.id
_entity.type
_entity.pdbx_description
1 polymer ?
#
loop_
_entity_poly.entity_id
_entity_poly.type
_entity_poly.pdbx_seq_one_letter_code
_entity_poly.pdbx_strand_id
1 'polypeptide(L)'
;MLGNLKKKLSNAIQEGILISESLQEQYRQRVGGSTSTSSRTSETINPKTSDLNSSFLSLNESVFSSRSGVHLSDGVATQLNVAAGCNLLSKYEDSWQQIHIANEQNAESAAAVAFQITAVLQSANEKRKTINELNSCLSALPALVVKLQDCTEVIGSLEQLGWELEQELEKLENLCEECELQEFVLEQQFQLSKHKQKKLNELEQYRQQIAQQYQQKIQTREEQLRQLQKERQAVFDNEFRGDLEEYKQSGQLPKIKPKTTKLSLEEVVLEENDFETTDALEQFLNG
;
A
#
# COMPACT_ATOMS: atom_id res chain seq x y z
N MET A 1 18.45 8.07 -9.57
CA MET A 1 17.28 8.46 -8.74
C MET A 1 17.47 8.20 -7.23
N LEU A 2 18.28 7.21 -6.82
CA LEU A 2 18.54 6.87 -5.40
C LEU A 2 19.24 7.98 -4.57
N GLY A 3 20.08 8.82 -5.19
CA GLY A 3 20.83 9.88 -4.48
C GLY A 3 19.95 11.00 -3.91
N ASN A 4 18.83 11.33 -4.57
CA ASN A 4 17.90 12.34 -4.08
C ASN A 4 17.06 11.85 -2.90
N LEU A 5 16.74 10.55 -2.87
CA LEU A 5 16.02 9.95 -1.75
C LEU A 5 16.89 9.90 -0.49
N LYS A 6 18.18 9.57 -0.63
CA LYS A 6 19.15 9.60 0.48
C LYS A 6 19.30 11.00 1.08
N LYS A 7 19.34 12.05 0.25
CA LYS A 7 19.39 13.44 0.71
C LYS A 7 18.11 13.86 1.42
N LYS A 8 16.94 13.51 0.89
CA LYS A 8 15.65 13.80 1.54
C LYS A 8 15.51 13.09 2.89
N LEU A 9 15.94 11.83 2.98
CA LEU A 9 15.94 11.09 4.24
C LEU A 9 16.91 11.70 5.26
N SER A 10 18.11 12.10 4.83
CA SER A 10 19.07 12.79 5.71
C SER A 10 18.54 14.12 6.25
N ASN A 11 17.87 14.92 5.40
CA ASN A 11 17.25 16.16 5.84
C ASN A 11 16.10 15.89 6.82
N ALA A 12 15.23 14.91 6.53
CA ALA A 12 14.13 14.55 7.42
C ALA A 12 14.62 14.06 8.79
N ILE A 13 15.74 13.33 8.84
CA ILE A 13 16.37 12.90 10.09
C ILE A 13 16.94 14.10 10.85
N GLN A 14 17.59 15.05 10.17
CA GLN A 14 18.12 16.27 10.80
C GLN A 14 17.00 17.15 11.35
N GLU A 15 15.91 17.33 10.61
CA GLU A 15 14.72 18.06 11.08
C GLU A 15 14.07 17.35 12.27
N GLY A 16 13.96 16.01 12.24
CA GLY A 16 13.47 15.23 13.36
C GLY A 16 14.32 15.40 14.63
N ILE A 17 15.65 15.46 14.49
CA ILE A 17 16.57 15.72 15.60
C ILE A 17 16.34 17.13 16.17
N LEU A 18 16.28 18.15 15.32
CA LEU A 18 16.02 19.54 15.74
C LEU A 18 14.67 19.69 16.46
N ILE A 19 13.62 19.03 15.96
CA ILE A 19 12.30 19.05 16.60
C ILE A 19 12.38 18.38 17.98
N SER A 20 13.05 17.23 18.08
CA SER A 20 13.20 16.52 19.36
C SER A 20 13.98 17.32 20.40
N GLU A 21 15.04 18.02 19.97
CA GLU A 21 15.84 18.91 20.82
C GLU A 21 15.01 20.11 21.30
N SER A 22 14.25 20.75 20.40
CA SER A 22 13.37 21.87 20.76
C SER A 22 12.29 21.47 21.77
N LEU A 23 11.72 20.27 21.63
CA LEU A 23 10.70 19.74 22.52
C LEU A 23 11.30 19.42 23.91
N GLN A 24 12.53 18.93 23.93
CA GLN A 24 13.27 18.63 25.15
C GLN A 24 13.72 19.91 25.89
N GLU A 25 14.09 20.96 25.16
CA GLU A 25 14.33 22.29 25.73
C GLU A 25 13.05 22.91 26.30
N GLN A 26 11.93 22.80 25.59
CA GLN A 26 10.63 23.27 26.09
C GLN A 26 10.18 22.51 27.34
N TYR A 27 10.52 21.21 27.44
CA TYR A 27 10.29 20.42 28.65
C TYR A 27 11.18 20.89 29.81
N ARG A 28 12.48 21.17 29.55
CA ARG A 28 13.38 21.72 30.57
C ARG A 28 12.94 23.10 31.07
N GLN A 29 12.41 23.96 30.21
CA GLN A 29 11.87 25.27 30.62
C GLN A 29 10.62 25.12 31.50
N ARG A 30 9.74 24.15 31.20
CA ARG A 30 8.53 23.89 32.02
C ARG A 30 8.82 23.21 33.35
N VAL A 31 9.82 22.33 33.41
CA VAL A 31 10.17 21.59 34.63
C VAL A 31 11.18 22.36 35.50
N GLY A 32 12.03 23.20 34.89
CA GLY A 32 13.01 24.05 35.59
C GLY A 32 12.47 25.40 36.08
N GLY A 33 11.30 25.85 35.60
CA GLY A 33 10.65 27.09 36.03
C GLY A 33 10.04 27.06 37.45
N SER A 34 10.06 25.90 38.12
CA SER A 34 9.42 25.71 39.44
C SER A 34 10.31 26.06 40.64
N THR A 35 11.59 26.36 40.41
CA THR A 35 12.55 26.52 41.52
C THR A 35 13.51 27.69 41.29
N SER A 36 13.00 28.93 41.36
CA SER A 36 13.73 30.06 41.95
C SER A 36 12.94 31.38 41.85
N THR A 37 13.03 32.17 42.91
CA THR A 37 12.65 33.59 43.05
C THR A 37 11.19 33.93 43.42
N SER A 38 10.87 33.78 44.71
CA SER A 38 10.12 34.83 45.43
C SER A 38 11.11 35.81 46.04
N SER A 39 11.59 36.76 45.25
CA SER A 39 12.18 38.01 45.74
C SER A 39 11.02 38.92 46.13
N ARG A 40 10.76 39.01 47.45
CA ARG A 40 9.88 40.01 48.04
C ARG A 40 10.42 41.40 47.72
N THR A 41 9.74 42.12 46.84
CA THR A 41 9.80 43.57 46.75
C THR A 41 8.92 44.16 47.84
N SER A 42 9.54 45.02 48.63
CA SER A 42 8.99 45.87 49.66
C SER A 42 7.92 46.80 49.09
N GLU A 43 6.70 46.76 49.63
CA GLU A 43 5.81 47.91 49.61
C GLU A 43 5.29 48.17 51.02
N THR A 44 5.92 49.18 51.60
CA THR A 44 5.51 49.94 52.78
C THR A 44 4.13 50.53 52.56
N ILE A 45 3.14 50.09 53.34
CA ILE A 45 1.88 50.84 53.51
C ILE A 45 1.71 51.14 55.00
N ASN A 46 1.93 52.42 55.31
CA ASN A 46 1.54 53.09 56.54
C ASN A 46 0.05 52.85 56.86
N PRO A 47 -0.32 52.61 58.12
CA PRO A 47 -1.55 53.16 58.65
C PRO A 47 -1.23 54.53 59.27
N LYS A 48 -1.48 55.59 58.51
CA LYS A 48 -1.62 56.94 59.06
C LYS A 48 -3.02 57.06 59.68
N THR A 49 -3.01 57.47 60.94
CA THR A 49 -3.98 58.37 61.58
C THR A 49 -5.42 57.91 61.73
N SER A 50 -5.76 57.54 62.95
CA SER A 50 -6.88 58.19 63.66
C SER A 50 -6.62 58.15 65.16
N ASP A 51 -5.70 59.01 65.61
CA ASP A 51 -5.82 59.64 66.91
C ASP A 51 -7.16 60.37 66.93
N LEU A 52 -8.15 59.79 67.61
CA LEU A 52 -9.32 60.51 68.07
C LEU A 52 -9.58 60.11 69.53
N ASN A 53 -9.13 61.00 70.40
CA ASN A 53 -9.72 61.34 71.69
C ASN A 53 -9.44 60.39 72.86
N SER A 54 -8.15 60.29 73.19
CA SER A 54 -7.68 60.39 74.57
C SER A 54 -8.02 61.77 75.16
N SER A 55 -9.30 62.04 75.42
CA SER A 55 -9.75 63.26 76.11
C SER A 55 -11.18 63.08 76.64
N PHE A 56 -11.42 62.14 77.55
CA PHE A 56 -12.61 62.21 78.41
C PHE A 56 -12.55 61.33 79.68
N LEU A 57 -11.43 61.23 80.40
CA LEU A 57 -11.42 60.65 81.77
C LEU A 57 -10.47 61.39 82.72
N SER A 58 -10.47 62.71 82.66
CA SER A 58 -9.93 63.54 83.73
C SER A 58 -10.83 64.76 83.86
N LEU A 59 -11.85 64.63 84.72
CA LEU A 59 -12.60 65.70 85.40
C LEU A 59 -13.85 65.06 86.05
N ASN A 60 -13.67 64.34 87.17
CA ASN A 60 -14.66 64.43 88.26
C ASN A 60 -14.13 63.78 89.54
N GLU A 61 -13.11 64.41 90.11
CA GLU A 61 -12.67 64.09 91.48
C GLU A 61 -12.45 65.39 92.26
N SER A 62 -13.45 66.29 92.28
CA SER A 62 -13.37 67.53 93.07
C SER A 62 -14.70 68.32 93.24
N VAL A 63 -15.87 67.68 93.44
CA VAL A 63 -17.13 68.44 93.67
C VAL A 63 -17.89 68.10 94.97
N PHE A 64 -17.35 67.26 95.86
CA PHE A 64 -17.97 67.06 97.18
C PHE A 64 -17.03 67.40 98.33
N SER A 65 -16.68 68.68 98.44
CA SER A 65 -16.38 69.29 99.73
C SER A 65 -16.75 70.77 99.69
N SER A 66 -17.75 71.12 100.51
CA SER A 66 -18.06 72.46 101.02
C SER A 66 -18.69 73.47 100.06
N ARG A 67 -20.02 73.58 100.09
CA ARG A 67 -20.67 74.91 100.09
C ARG A 67 -22.06 74.90 100.72
N SER A 68 -22.15 75.55 101.88
CA SER A 68 -23.38 76.03 102.50
C SER A 68 -24.17 76.92 101.55
N GLY A 69 -25.50 76.78 101.57
CA GLY A 69 -26.45 77.85 101.29
C GLY A 69 -26.60 78.29 99.83
N VAL A 70 -27.37 77.54 99.03
CA VAL A 70 -28.13 78.10 97.90
C VAL A 70 -29.52 77.46 97.90
N HIS A 71 -30.52 78.27 98.25
CA HIS A 71 -31.93 77.92 98.17
C HIS A 71 -32.39 78.09 96.71
N LEU A 72 -32.43 76.97 95.98
CA LEU A 72 -33.12 76.89 94.69
C LEU A 72 -34.58 76.55 94.97
N SER A 73 -35.43 77.54 94.70
CA SER A 73 -36.88 77.45 94.76
C SER A 73 -37.42 76.50 93.69
N ASP A 74 -38.42 75.74 94.13
CA ASP A 74 -39.36 74.92 93.38
C ASP A 74 -38.92 73.47 93.05
N GLY A 75 -39.15 72.58 94.03
CA GLY A 75 -39.51 71.18 93.76
C GLY A 75 -38.45 70.07 93.86
N VAL A 76 -37.24 70.31 94.37
CA VAL A 76 -36.19 69.25 94.41
C VAL A 76 -35.83 68.82 95.85
N ALA A 77 -35.97 67.53 96.12
CA ALA A 77 -35.82 66.93 97.45
C ALA A 77 -34.37 67.01 97.99
N THR A 78 -34.21 67.48 99.24
CA THR A 78 -32.94 67.65 99.97
C THR A 78 -32.32 66.34 100.50
N GLN A 79 -32.70 65.18 99.94
CA GLN A 79 -32.15 63.87 100.28
C GLN A 79 -31.68 63.16 99.00
N LEU A 80 -30.71 63.77 98.31
CA LEU A 80 -30.06 63.12 97.19
C LEU A 80 -29.06 62.08 97.72
N ASN A 81 -29.41 60.80 97.59
CA ASN A 81 -28.55 59.70 98.00
C ASN A 81 -27.44 59.49 96.95
N VAL A 82 -26.32 60.20 97.12
CA VAL A 82 -25.15 60.12 96.23
C VAL A 82 -24.62 58.68 96.11
N ALA A 83 -24.69 57.88 97.19
CA ALA A 83 -24.28 56.47 97.17
C ALA A 83 -25.18 55.62 96.25
N ALA A 84 -26.48 55.93 96.16
CA ALA A 84 -27.37 55.26 95.21
C ALA A 84 -27.01 55.59 93.74
N GLY A 85 -26.56 56.83 93.47
CA GLY A 85 -26.05 57.24 92.16
C GLY A 85 -24.75 56.51 91.78
N CYS A 86 -23.79 56.42 92.72
CA CYS A 86 -22.54 55.67 92.51
C CYS A 86 -22.77 54.17 92.30
N ASN A 87 -23.66 53.55 93.08
CA ASN A 87 -24.01 52.13 92.91
C ASN A 87 -24.70 51.85 91.57
N LEU A 88 -25.56 52.77 91.11
CA LEU A 88 -26.21 52.66 89.81
C LEU A 88 -25.17 52.76 88.67
N LEU A 89 -24.24 53.70 88.78
CA LEU A 89 -23.16 53.85 87.79
C LEU A 89 -22.27 52.60 87.74
N SER A 90 -21.82 52.11 88.90
CA SER A 90 -20.99 50.90 88.99
C SER A 90 -21.71 49.68 88.40
N LYS A 91 -23.01 49.50 88.65
CA LYS A 91 -23.78 48.41 88.02
C LYS A 91 -23.80 48.53 86.49
N TYR A 92 -24.00 49.74 85.95
CA TYR A 92 -24.03 49.95 84.51
C TYR A 92 -22.64 49.83 83.87
N GLU A 93 -21.59 50.24 84.58
CA GLU A 93 -20.20 50.04 84.17
C GLU A 93 -19.85 48.54 84.10
N ASP A 94 -20.19 47.76 85.13
CA ASP A 94 -20.00 46.30 85.14
C ASP A 94 -20.80 45.63 84.01
N SER A 95 -22.05 46.05 83.82
CA SER A 95 -22.91 45.52 82.75
C SER A 95 -22.34 45.84 81.36
N TRP A 96 -21.84 47.07 81.18
CA TRP A 96 -21.20 47.49 79.93
C TRP A 96 -19.92 46.70 79.68
N GLN A 97 -19.08 46.50 80.70
CA GLN A 97 -17.86 45.72 80.60
C GLN A 97 -18.14 44.27 80.21
N GLN A 98 -19.16 43.63 80.82
CA GLN A 98 -19.58 42.28 80.47
C GLN A 98 -20.03 42.18 79.00
N ILE A 99 -20.86 43.14 78.56
CA ILE A 99 -21.31 43.21 77.16
C ILE A 99 -20.12 43.41 76.22
N HIS A 100 -19.17 44.27 76.56
CA HIS A 100 -17.99 44.53 75.75
C HIS A 100 -17.13 43.28 75.58
N ILE A 101 -16.81 42.58 76.68
CA ILE A 101 -16.04 41.34 76.65
C ILE A 101 -16.76 40.26 75.82
N ALA A 102 -18.07 40.10 76.02
CA ALA A 102 -18.86 39.15 75.26
C ALA A 102 -18.90 39.50 73.76
N ASN A 103 -18.98 40.78 73.41
CA ASN A 103 -18.94 41.24 72.03
C ASN A 103 -17.57 40.99 71.38
N GLU A 104 -16.48 41.21 72.12
CA GLU A 104 -15.12 40.97 71.63
C GLU A 104 -14.86 39.48 71.39
N GLN A 105 -15.25 38.61 72.33
CA GLN A 105 -15.18 37.16 72.15
C GLN A 105 -16.05 36.66 70.99
N ASN A 106 -17.22 37.27 70.79
CA ASN A 106 -18.10 36.95 69.66
C ASN A 106 -17.47 37.41 68.32
N ALA A 107 -16.82 38.57 68.29
CA ALA A 107 -16.11 39.05 67.10
C ALA A 107 -14.92 38.15 66.74
N GLU A 108 -14.13 37.72 67.73
CA GLU A 108 -13.04 36.74 67.53
C GLU A 108 -13.57 35.39 67.02
N SER A 109 -14.65 34.89 67.62
CA SER A 109 -15.29 33.64 67.20
C SER A 109 -15.84 33.73 65.78
N ALA A 110 -16.47 34.85 65.42
CA ALA A 110 -16.95 35.10 64.07
C ALA A 110 -15.81 35.17 63.04
N ALA A 111 -14.68 35.78 63.40
CA ALA A 111 -13.49 35.83 62.54
C ALA A 111 -12.89 34.43 62.31
N ALA A 112 -12.83 33.59 63.35
CA ALA A 112 -12.35 32.21 63.23
C ALA A 112 -13.23 31.37 62.30
N VAL A 113 -14.56 31.50 62.42
CA VAL A 113 -15.52 30.84 61.52
C VAL A 113 -15.38 31.36 60.09
N ALA A 114 -15.23 32.66 59.88
CA ALA A 114 -15.03 33.25 58.56
C ALA A 114 -13.76 32.70 57.87
N PHE A 115 -12.67 32.50 58.62
CA PHE A 115 -11.46 31.87 58.11
C PHE A 115 -11.70 30.42 57.66
N GLN A 116 -12.41 29.63 58.46
CA GLN A 116 -12.76 28.25 58.10
C GLN A 116 -13.67 28.18 56.86
N ILE A 117 -14.68 29.05 56.78
CA ILE A 117 -15.56 29.15 55.60
C ILE A 117 -14.74 29.46 54.35
N THR A 118 -13.80 30.40 54.43
CA THR A 118 -12.93 30.78 53.31
C THR A 118 -12.06 29.61 52.87
N ALA A 119 -11.47 28.87 53.82
CA ALA A 119 -10.65 27.69 53.51
C ALA A 119 -11.48 26.58 52.82
N VAL A 120 -12.70 26.32 53.31
CA VAL A 120 -13.61 25.34 52.70
C VAL A 120 -14.03 25.79 51.30
N LEU A 121 -14.35 27.07 51.11
CA LEU A 121 -14.71 27.63 49.81
C LEU A 121 -13.57 27.47 48.81
N GLN A 122 -12.33 27.74 49.22
CA GLN A 122 -11.16 27.55 48.37
C GLN A 122 -11.00 26.08 47.95
N SER A 123 -11.05 25.15 48.91
CA SER A 123 -10.94 23.71 48.62
C SER A 123 -12.07 23.22 47.71
N ALA A 124 -13.30 23.71 47.91
CA ALA A 124 -14.43 23.37 47.07
C ALA A 124 -14.27 23.89 45.64
N ASN A 125 -13.75 25.11 45.46
CA ASN A 125 -13.45 25.68 44.15
C ASN A 125 -12.35 24.92 43.41
N GLU A 126 -11.29 24.52 44.12
CA GLU A 126 -10.22 23.68 43.55
C GLU A 126 -10.77 22.34 43.06
N LYS A 127 -11.54 21.63 43.89
CA LYS A 127 -12.20 20.37 43.50
C LYS A 127 -13.14 20.57 42.32
N ARG A 128 -13.93 21.65 42.30
CA ARG A 128 -14.83 21.98 41.19
C ARG A 128 -14.04 22.19 39.89
N LYS A 129 -12.89 22.84 39.95
CA LYS A 129 -12.01 23.02 38.79
C LYS A 129 -11.53 21.68 38.26
N THR A 130 -11.02 20.79 39.12
CA THR A 130 -10.59 19.44 38.71
C THR A 130 -11.73 18.63 38.10
N ILE A 131 -12.93 18.69 38.68
CA ILE A 131 -14.11 18.00 38.14
C ILE A 131 -14.50 18.56 36.76
N ASN A 132 -14.44 19.87 36.57
CA ASN A 132 -14.73 20.48 35.27
C ASN A 132 -13.70 20.09 34.20
N GLU A 133 -12.41 20.04 34.56
CA GLU A 133 -11.35 19.56 33.66
C GLU A 133 -11.57 18.10 33.28
N LEU A 134 -11.88 17.24 34.25
CA LEU A 134 -12.22 15.85 34.01
C LEU A 134 -13.44 15.71 33.10
N ASN A 135 -14.51 16.47 33.37
CA ASN A 135 -15.72 16.43 32.56
C ASN A 135 -15.46 16.90 31.12
N SER A 136 -14.61 17.91 30.93
CA SER A 136 -14.16 18.34 29.61
C SER A 136 -13.43 17.22 28.88
N CYS A 137 -12.51 16.51 29.53
CA CYS A 137 -11.81 15.38 28.94
C CYS A 137 -12.76 14.23 28.59
N LEU A 138 -13.71 13.90 29.47
CA LEU A 138 -14.70 12.86 29.22
C LEU A 138 -15.66 13.22 28.07
N SER A 139 -16.00 14.50 27.92
CA SER A 139 -16.85 14.97 26.82
C SER A 139 -16.23 14.78 25.43
N ALA A 140 -14.89 14.68 25.35
CA ALA A 140 -14.17 14.46 24.10
C ALA A 140 -14.10 12.97 23.69
N LEU A 141 -14.42 12.04 24.60
CA LEU A 141 -14.30 10.60 24.37
C LEU A 141 -15.23 10.09 23.24
N PRO A 142 -16.51 10.51 23.14
CA PRO A 142 -17.37 10.13 22.03
C PRO A 142 -16.80 10.53 20.66
N ALA A 143 -16.18 11.71 20.55
CA ALA A 143 -15.56 12.15 19.30
C ALA A 143 -14.33 11.28 18.92
N LEU A 144 -13.58 10.81 19.91
CA LEU A 144 -12.49 9.86 19.69
C LEU A 144 -13.01 8.49 19.25
N VAL A 145 -14.13 8.02 19.82
CA VAL A 145 -14.78 6.78 19.40
C VAL A 145 -15.24 6.85 17.95
N VAL A 146 -15.84 7.97 17.52
CA VAL A 146 -16.23 8.17 16.11
C VAL A 146 -15.01 8.09 15.19
N LYS A 147 -13.92 8.80 15.52
CA LYS A 147 -12.69 8.73 14.71
C LYS A 147 -12.11 7.32 14.64
N LEU A 148 -12.19 6.56 15.73
CA LEU A 148 -11.72 5.18 15.76
C LEU A 148 -12.59 4.29 14.86
N GLN A 149 -13.91 4.50 14.89
CA GLN A 149 -14.85 3.83 13.99
C GLN A 149 -14.55 4.16 12.52
N ASP A 150 -14.31 5.44 12.19
CA ASP A 150 -13.92 5.85 10.84
C ASP A 150 -12.63 5.16 10.39
N CYS A 151 -11.62 5.07 11.28
CA CYS A 151 -10.38 4.32 11.00
C CYS A 151 -10.66 2.84 10.76
N THR A 152 -11.55 2.21 11.54
CA THR A 152 -11.96 0.81 11.35
C THR A 152 -12.67 0.61 10.01
N GLU A 153 -13.52 1.54 9.59
CA GLU A 153 -14.19 1.49 8.28
C GLU A 153 -13.18 1.62 7.14
N VAL A 154 -12.21 2.53 7.25
CA VAL A 154 -11.13 2.67 6.27
C VAL A 154 -10.31 1.37 6.17
N ILE A 155 -9.96 0.76 7.30
CA ILE A 155 -9.25 -0.53 7.32
C ILE A 155 -10.08 -1.60 6.62
N GLY A 156 -11.38 -1.72 6.93
CA GLY A 156 -12.27 -2.67 6.27
C GLY A 156 -12.37 -2.45 4.76
N SER A 157 -12.41 -1.19 4.31
CA SER A 157 -12.40 -0.87 2.87
C SER A 157 -11.10 -1.26 2.18
N LEU A 158 -9.96 -1.11 2.89
CA LEU A 158 -8.65 -1.49 2.37
C LEU A 158 -8.50 -3.01 2.29
N GLU A 159 -9.02 -3.74 3.27
CA GLU A 159 -9.07 -5.21 3.25
C GLU A 159 -9.90 -5.72 2.06
N GLN A 160 -11.06 -5.11 1.80
CA GLN A 160 -11.87 -5.46 0.63
C GLN A 160 -11.12 -5.19 -0.68
N LEU A 161 -10.49 -4.02 -0.81
CA LEU A 161 -9.70 -3.68 -2.00
C LEU A 161 -8.51 -4.65 -2.17
N GLY A 162 -7.90 -5.07 -1.06
CA GLY A 162 -6.86 -6.09 -1.06
C GLY A 162 -7.35 -7.42 -1.63
N TRP A 163 -8.53 -7.88 -1.19
CA TRP A 163 -9.13 -9.11 -1.70
C TRP A 163 -9.53 -9.03 -3.18
N GLU A 164 -10.04 -7.87 -3.63
CA GLU A 164 -10.32 -7.63 -5.05
C GLU A 164 -9.03 -7.66 -5.89
N LEU A 165 -7.96 -7.05 -5.40
CA LEU A 165 -6.65 -7.08 -6.06
C LEU A 165 -6.08 -8.49 -6.16
N GLU A 166 -6.17 -9.28 -5.08
CA GLU A 166 -5.72 -10.68 -5.07
C GLU A 166 -6.44 -11.52 -6.13
N GLN A 167 -7.76 -11.36 -6.27
CA GLN A 167 -8.52 -12.05 -7.31
C GLN A 167 -8.16 -11.61 -8.73
N GLU A 168 -7.95 -10.31 -8.95
CA GLU A 168 -7.53 -9.83 -10.28
C GLU A 168 -6.11 -10.30 -10.62
N LEU A 169 -5.22 -10.42 -9.63
CA LEU A 169 -3.90 -11.03 -9.81
C LEU A 169 -3.99 -12.52 -10.16
N GLU A 170 -4.84 -13.29 -9.48
CA GLU A 170 -5.07 -14.70 -9.80
C GLU A 170 -5.63 -14.87 -11.23
N LYS A 171 -6.57 -14.02 -11.65
CA LYS A 171 -7.07 -14.01 -13.04
C LYS A 171 -5.97 -13.69 -14.04
N LEU A 172 -5.09 -12.74 -13.71
CA LEU A 172 -3.96 -12.36 -14.57
C LEU A 172 -2.94 -13.50 -14.69
N GLU A 173 -2.64 -14.19 -13.59
CA GLU A 173 -1.77 -15.37 -13.58
C GLU A 173 -2.32 -16.46 -14.49
N ASN A 174 -3.61 -16.83 -14.32
CA ASN A 174 -4.29 -17.79 -15.19
C ASN A 174 -4.23 -17.39 -16.67
N LEU A 175 -4.39 -16.10 -16.99
CA LEU A 175 -4.31 -15.60 -18.37
C LEU A 175 -2.89 -15.69 -18.93
N CYS A 176 -1.86 -15.42 -18.12
CA CYS A 176 -0.47 -15.58 -18.52
C CYS A 176 -0.15 -17.05 -18.84
N GLU A 177 -0.57 -17.98 -17.97
CA GLU A 177 -0.38 -19.42 -18.18
C GLU A 177 -1.06 -19.90 -19.48
N GLU A 178 -2.28 -19.44 -19.75
CA GLU A 178 -2.99 -19.76 -20.99
C GLU A 178 -2.27 -19.21 -22.23
N CYS A 179 -1.75 -17.99 -22.16
CA CYS A 179 -0.95 -17.40 -23.24
C CYS A 179 0.34 -18.21 -23.51
N GLU A 180 1.06 -18.59 -22.46
CA GLU A 180 2.28 -19.41 -22.57
C GLU A 180 1.97 -20.79 -23.18
N LEU A 181 0.86 -21.42 -22.76
CA LEU A 181 0.42 -22.68 -23.34
C LEU A 181 0.05 -22.53 -24.82
N GLN A 182 -0.66 -21.47 -25.18
CA GLN A 182 -1.04 -21.19 -26.56
C GLN A 182 0.20 -20.97 -27.45
N GLU A 183 1.19 -20.22 -26.98
CA GLU A 183 2.46 -20.02 -27.68
C GLU A 183 3.19 -21.35 -27.88
N PHE A 184 3.27 -22.18 -26.84
CA PHE A 184 3.88 -23.50 -26.91
C PHE A 184 3.18 -24.38 -27.96
N VAL A 185 1.85 -24.44 -27.96
CA VAL A 185 1.08 -25.23 -28.93
C VAL A 185 1.31 -24.75 -30.36
N LEU A 186 1.32 -23.43 -30.58
CA LEU A 186 1.61 -22.83 -31.89
C LEU A 186 3.01 -23.20 -32.39
N GLU A 187 4.02 -23.13 -31.52
CA GLU A 187 5.39 -23.52 -31.88
C GLU A 187 5.47 -24.99 -32.25
N GLN A 188 4.84 -25.89 -31.48
CA GLN A 188 4.79 -27.31 -31.81
C GLN A 188 4.09 -27.57 -33.16
N GLN A 189 2.97 -26.88 -33.41
CA GLN A 189 2.27 -26.98 -34.69
C GLN A 189 3.13 -26.50 -35.85
N PHE A 190 3.87 -25.41 -35.67
CA PHE A 190 4.80 -24.89 -36.66
C PHE A 190 5.93 -25.90 -36.95
N GLN A 191 6.53 -26.49 -35.92
CA GLN A 191 7.57 -27.52 -36.09
C GLN A 191 7.04 -28.76 -36.83
N LEU A 192 5.83 -29.22 -36.51
CA LEU A 192 5.17 -30.33 -37.22
C LEU A 192 4.93 -30.00 -38.70
N SER A 193 4.42 -28.80 -39.00
CA SER A 193 4.20 -28.34 -40.37
C SER A 193 5.51 -28.27 -41.17
N LYS A 194 6.56 -27.72 -40.55
CA LYS A 194 7.91 -27.66 -41.14
C LYS A 194 8.47 -29.05 -41.43
N HIS A 195 8.33 -29.98 -40.49
CA HIS A 195 8.79 -31.36 -40.69
C HIS A 195 8.00 -32.06 -41.81
N LYS A 196 6.67 -31.89 -41.85
CA LYS A 196 5.82 -32.41 -42.93
C LYS A 196 6.25 -31.87 -44.28
N GLN A 197 6.47 -30.56 -44.40
CA GLN A 197 6.92 -29.95 -45.65
C GLN A 197 8.30 -30.48 -46.09
N LYS A 198 9.23 -30.63 -45.15
CA LYS A 198 10.54 -31.22 -45.43
C LYS A 198 10.40 -32.65 -45.99
N LYS A 199 9.53 -33.47 -45.40
CA LYS A 199 9.27 -34.83 -45.87
C LYS A 199 8.62 -34.88 -47.25
N LEU A 200 7.71 -33.97 -47.56
CA LEU A 200 7.14 -33.85 -48.90
C LEU A 200 8.21 -33.47 -49.93
N ASN A 201 9.09 -32.52 -49.60
CA ASN A 201 10.19 -32.14 -50.47
C ASN A 201 11.18 -33.29 -50.71
N GLU A 202 11.53 -34.06 -49.66
CA GLU A 202 12.38 -35.25 -49.78
C GLU A 202 11.76 -36.32 -50.70
N LEU A 203 10.45 -36.55 -50.56
CA LEU A 203 9.70 -37.48 -51.41
C LEU A 203 9.70 -37.03 -52.86
N GLU A 204 9.45 -35.75 -53.10
CA GLU A 204 9.45 -35.17 -54.45
C GLU A 204 10.83 -35.24 -55.11
N GLN A 205 11.90 -34.95 -54.36
CA GLN A 205 13.28 -35.14 -54.82
C GLN A 205 13.56 -36.60 -55.19
N TYR A 206 13.10 -37.55 -54.37
CA TYR A 206 13.27 -38.96 -54.65
C TYR A 206 12.52 -39.40 -55.92
N ARG A 207 11.29 -38.92 -56.12
CA ARG A 207 10.53 -39.14 -57.36
C ARG A 207 11.24 -38.58 -58.59
N GLN A 208 11.79 -37.38 -58.49
CA GLN A 208 12.56 -36.77 -59.58
C GLN A 208 13.83 -37.56 -59.90
N GLN A 209 14.57 -38.03 -58.88
CA GLN A 209 15.75 -38.88 -59.08
C GLN A 209 15.39 -40.18 -59.78
N ILE A 210 14.31 -40.84 -59.36
CA ILE A 210 13.81 -42.06 -59.99
C ILE A 210 13.44 -41.79 -61.46
N ALA A 211 12.67 -40.73 -61.73
CA ALA A 211 12.26 -40.37 -63.09
C ALA A 211 13.48 -40.08 -63.99
N GLN A 212 14.49 -39.39 -63.46
CA GLN A 212 15.75 -39.15 -64.18
C GLN A 212 16.50 -40.46 -64.48
N GLN A 213 16.58 -41.38 -63.52
CA GLN A 213 17.21 -42.70 -63.73
C GLN A 213 16.47 -43.51 -64.79
N TYR A 214 15.13 -43.52 -64.77
CA TYR A 214 14.34 -44.18 -65.82
C TYR A 214 14.57 -43.54 -67.19
N GLN A 215 14.56 -42.21 -67.27
CA GLN A 215 14.81 -41.49 -68.52
C GLN A 215 16.20 -41.79 -69.08
N GLN A 216 17.23 -41.82 -68.24
CA GLN A 216 18.59 -42.20 -68.64
C GLN A 216 18.65 -43.65 -69.14
N LYS A 217 18.02 -44.59 -68.44
CA LYS A 217 17.95 -46.00 -68.87
C LYS A 217 17.29 -46.15 -70.23
N ILE A 218 16.19 -45.42 -70.49
CA ILE A 218 15.51 -45.41 -71.78
C ILE A 218 16.43 -44.87 -72.87
N GLN A 219 17.05 -43.71 -72.64
CA GLN A 219 18.00 -43.11 -73.57
C GLN A 219 19.16 -44.06 -73.91
N THR A 220 19.76 -44.71 -72.91
CA THR A 220 20.84 -45.69 -73.14
C THR A 220 20.35 -46.88 -73.97
N ARG A 221 19.15 -47.43 -73.71
CA ARG A 221 18.59 -48.50 -74.53
C ARG A 221 18.33 -48.04 -75.97
N GLU A 222 17.77 -46.85 -76.16
CA GLU A 222 17.52 -46.29 -77.48
C GLU A 222 18.81 -46.07 -78.28
N GLU A 223 19.87 -45.59 -77.62
CA GLU A 223 21.19 -45.43 -78.23
C GLU A 223 21.80 -46.77 -78.63
N GLN A 224 21.73 -47.78 -77.76
CA GLN A 224 22.17 -49.14 -78.07
C GLN A 224 21.42 -49.74 -79.25
N LEU A 225 20.08 -49.60 -79.29
CA LEU A 225 19.26 -50.06 -80.40
C LEU A 225 19.62 -49.33 -81.70
N ARG A 226 19.82 -48.01 -81.65
CA ARG A 226 20.23 -47.20 -82.81
C ARG A 226 21.60 -47.62 -83.33
N GLN A 227 22.55 -47.91 -82.43
CA GLN A 227 23.88 -48.39 -82.79
C GLN A 227 23.81 -49.77 -83.48
N LEU A 228 23.04 -50.69 -82.91
CA LEU A 228 22.83 -52.02 -83.50
C LEU A 228 22.19 -51.93 -84.89
N GLN A 229 21.22 -51.03 -85.08
CA GLN A 229 20.61 -50.78 -86.38
C GLN A 229 21.61 -50.23 -87.41
N LYS A 230 22.48 -49.30 -87.00
CA LYS A 230 23.55 -48.77 -87.88
C LYS A 230 24.54 -49.86 -88.29
N GLU A 231 24.94 -50.71 -87.34
CA GLU A 231 25.85 -51.83 -87.63
C GLU A 231 25.22 -52.82 -88.61
N ARG A 232 23.95 -53.19 -88.41
CA ARG A 232 23.20 -54.03 -89.36
C ARG A 232 23.13 -53.39 -90.75
N GLN A 233 22.79 -52.11 -90.84
CA GLN A 233 22.76 -51.40 -92.13
C GLN A 233 24.12 -51.39 -92.81
N ALA A 234 25.21 -51.15 -92.07
CA ALA A 234 26.57 -51.17 -92.61
C ALA A 234 26.98 -52.56 -93.12
N VAL A 235 26.57 -53.64 -92.44
CA VAL A 235 26.79 -55.02 -92.92
C VAL A 235 26.04 -55.25 -94.23
N PHE A 236 24.76 -54.88 -94.30
CA PHE A 236 23.97 -55.01 -95.53
C PHE A 236 24.53 -54.17 -96.68
N ASP A 237 24.98 -52.94 -96.42
CA ASP A 237 25.58 -52.08 -97.44
C ASP A 237 26.91 -52.65 -97.95
N ASN A 238 27.71 -53.27 -97.08
CA ASN A 238 28.95 -53.95 -97.45
C ASN A 238 28.69 -55.22 -98.28
N GLU A 239 27.72 -56.05 -97.87
CA GLU A 239 27.29 -57.22 -98.65
C GLU A 239 26.77 -56.78 -100.03
N PHE A 240 25.91 -55.76 -100.08
CA PHE A 240 25.39 -55.22 -101.33
C PHE A 240 26.50 -54.72 -102.26
N ARG A 241 27.52 -54.05 -101.72
CA ARG A 241 28.71 -53.65 -102.50
C ARG A 241 29.47 -54.87 -103.04
N GLY A 242 29.62 -55.91 -102.23
CA GLY A 242 30.19 -57.19 -102.65
C GLY A 242 29.41 -57.82 -103.80
N ASP A 243 28.09 -57.93 -103.67
CA ASP A 243 27.19 -58.45 -104.71
C ASP A 243 27.28 -57.62 -106.01
N LEU A 244 27.40 -56.30 -105.89
CA LEU A 244 27.54 -55.39 -107.02
C LEU A 244 28.90 -55.54 -107.73
N GLU A 245 29.97 -55.80 -106.97
CA GLU A 245 31.28 -56.13 -107.50
C GLU A 245 31.29 -57.51 -108.19
N GLU A 246 30.64 -58.52 -107.60
CA GLU A 246 30.47 -59.85 -108.20
C GLU A 246 29.65 -59.79 -109.50
N TYR A 247 28.59 -58.98 -109.53
CA TYR A 247 27.80 -58.72 -110.74
C TYR A 247 28.65 -58.09 -111.85
N LYS A 248 29.49 -57.09 -111.52
CA LYS A 248 30.40 -56.46 -112.49
C LYS A 248 31.40 -57.45 -113.08
N GLN A 249 31.82 -58.46 -112.33
CA GLN A 249 32.79 -59.47 -112.77
C GLN A 249 32.15 -60.62 -113.55
N SER A 250 30.97 -61.09 -113.16
CA SER A 250 30.31 -62.28 -113.72
C SER A 250 29.15 -62.00 -114.69
N GLY A 251 28.61 -60.78 -114.68
CA GLY A 251 27.46 -60.36 -115.49
C GLY A 251 26.09 -60.90 -115.05
N GLN A 252 26.01 -61.62 -113.92
CA GLN A 252 24.77 -62.23 -113.41
C GLN A 252 24.57 -61.89 -111.92
N LEU A 253 23.36 -61.49 -111.52
CA LEU A 253 23.05 -61.19 -110.12
C LEU A 253 22.95 -62.50 -109.30
N PRO A 254 23.49 -62.55 -108.07
CA PRO A 254 23.26 -63.66 -107.16
C PRO A 254 21.75 -63.84 -106.94
N LYS A 255 21.19 -64.98 -107.37
CA LYS A 255 19.77 -65.28 -107.14
C LYS A 255 19.57 -65.57 -105.65
N ILE A 256 18.92 -64.66 -104.94
CA ILE A 256 18.42 -64.90 -103.58
C ILE A 256 17.50 -66.13 -103.66
N LYS A 257 17.97 -67.25 -103.13
CA LYS A 257 17.10 -68.41 -102.95
C LYS A 257 16.16 -68.06 -101.80
N PRO A 258 14.82 -68.06 -101.98
CA PRO A 258 13.92 -67.93 -100.86
C PRO A 258 14.22 -69.11 -99.93
N LYS A 259 14.72 -68.81 -98.73
CA LYS A 259 14.81 -69.82 -97.69
C LYS A 259 13.36 -70.18 -97.37
N THR A 260 12.91 -71.33 -97.86
CA THR A 260 11.63 -71.93 -97.49
C THR A 260 11.76 -72.42 -96.05
N THR A 261 11.84 -71.48 -95.10
CA THR A 261 11.52 -71.81 -93.72
C THR A 261 10.01 -71.79 -93.66
N LYS A 262 9.39 -72.97 -93.74
CA LYS A 262 7.99 -73.18 -93.38
C LYS A 262 7.87 -72.95 -91.87
N LEU A 263 7.89 -71.70 -91.42
CA LEU A 263 7.39 -71.36 -90.10
C LEU A 263 5.87 -71.31 -90.23
N SER A 264 5.21 -72.38 -89.83
CA SER A 264 3.77 -72.34 -89.59
C SER A 264 3.51 -71.46 -88.37
N LEU A 265 2.37 -70.76 -88.31
CA LEU A 265 2.00 -69.92 -87.17
C LEU A 265 1.97 -70.69 -85.83
N GLU A 266 1.93 -72.03 -85.88
CA GLU A 266 1.94 -72.92 -84.71
C GLU A 266 3.34 -73.10 -84.08
N GLU A 267 4.42 -72.72 -84.77
CA GLU A 267 5.82 -72.83 -84.28
C GLU A 267 6.36 -71.49 -83.74
N VAL A 268 5.56 -70.42 -83.75
CA VAL A 268 5.83 -69.25 -82.90
C VAL A 268 5.40 -69.62 -81.49
N VAL A 269 6.30 -70.25 -80.75
CA VAL A 269 6.23 -70.22 -79.29
C VAL A 269 6.50 -68.76 -78.92
N LEU A 270 5.44 -68.01 -78.65
CA LEU A 270 5.55 -66.84 -77.78
C LEU A 270 6.21 -67.38 -76.52
N GLU A 271 7.44 -66.96 -76.23
CA GLU A 271 8.06 -67.27 -74.95
C GLU A 271 7.07 -66.87 -73.87
N GLU A 272 6.54 -67.88 -73.20
CA GLU A 272 5.60 -67.78 -72.11
C GLU A 272 6.37 -67.29 -70.88
N ASN A 273 6.98 -66.10 -70.97
CA ASN A 273 7.72 -65.43 -69.91
C ASN A 273 7.82 -63.93 -70.17
N ASP A 274 6.67 -63.28 -70.28
CA ASP A 274 6.53 -61.88 -69.85
C ASP A 274 5.46 -61.82 -68.77
N PHE A 275 5.69 -62.54 -67.65
CA PHE A 275 4.92 -62.40 -66.41
C PHE A 275 4.95 -60.95 -65.86
N GLU A 276 5.88 -60.11 -66.33
CA GLU A 276 5.91 -58.67 -66.02
C GLU A 276 4.89 -57.84 -66.82
N THR A 277 4.39 -58.30 -67.97
CA THR A 277 3.49 -57.48 -68.81
C THR A 277 2.05 -57.46 -68.32
N THR A 278 1.60 -58.51 -67.63
CA THR A 278 0.29 -58.50 -66.95
C THR A 278 0.30 -57.59 -65.73
N ASP A 279 1.43 -57.54 -65.00
CA ASP A 279 1.59 -56.70 -63.81
C ASP A 279 1.72 -55.21 -64.18
N ALA A 280 2.38 -54.90 -65.30
CA ALA A 280 2.49 -53.54 -65.82
C ALA A 280 1.14 -52.92 -66.25
N LEU A 281 0.22 -53.74 -66.77
CA LEU A 281 -1.13 -53.31 -67.16
C LEU A 281 -2.05 -53.15 -65.94
N GLU A 282 -1.96 -54.04 -64.94
CA GLU A 282 -2.69 -53.90 -63.68
C GLU A 282 -2.19 -52.70 -62.84
N GLN A 283 -0.89 -52.42 -62.84
CA GLN A 283 -0.31 -51.27 -62.14
C GLN A 283 -0.63 -49.92 -62.82
N PHE A 284 -0.88 -49.92 -64.13
CA PHE A 284 -1.38 -48.73 -64.84
C PHE A 284 -2.88 -48.47 -64.58
N LEU A 285 -3.69 -49.52 -64.39
CA LEU A 285 -5.14 -49.40 -64.19
C LEU A 285 -5.55 -49.20 -62.72
N ASN A 286 -4.73 -49.63 -61.75
CA ASN A 286 -5.01 -49.53 -60.30
C ASN A 286 -4.14 -48.49 -59.55
N GLY A 287 -3.40 -47.64 -60.28
CA GLY A 287 -2.59 -46.53 -59.74
C GLY A 287 -3.34 -45.21 -59.64
#